data_AF-A0A2P5FCQ5-F1
#
_entry.id   AF-A0A2P5FCQ5-F1
#
_cell.length_a   1.000
_cell.length_b   1.000
_cell.length_c   1.000
_cell.angle_alpha   90.00
_cell.angle_beta   90.00
_cell.angle_gamma   90.00
#
_symmetry.space_group_name_H-M   'P 1'
#
loop_
_entity.id
_entity.type
_entity.pdbx_description
1 polymer ?
#
loop_
_entity_poly.entity_id
_entity_poly.type
_entity_poly.pdbx_seq_one_letter_code
_entity_poly.pdbx_strand_id
1 'polypeptide(L)'
;MRIKAASDARRESESNIVIVARTDSRQVISFGESLRSAMAFADAGADVIFIDALTSKEEMKEFCEIAPLVPKLANMLEGGSKTPILSPSELENIGYKLVLYPLSLLGASIRAMQDALMAIKGGQIPPPGCRPCFEEIKEILGFNTYYEEEKRYANRSQLSSQKVSPSPYGVKQWVRDKAERKERTSECPMVEVDMYAICGADVSREPLPAILSQKFLLKITDSCEVEHLHQELCAGELEGIHNAIPALGGLDIKELLDGANNQVGGTLLLDVKDALGDRIQIFLE
;
A
#
# COMPACT_ATOMS: atom_id res chain seq x y z
N MET A 1 5.16 35.33 -4.40
CA MET A 1 4.52 35.03 -3.10
C MET A 1 4.80 33.61 -2.60
N ARG A 2 4.44 32.53 -3.34
CA ARG A 2 4.59 31.14 -2.86
C ARG A 2 6.03 30.72 -2.52
N ILE A 3 6.99 30.99 -3.40
CA ILE A 3 8.42 30.64 -3.17
C ILE A 3 8.98 31.35 -1.93
N LYS A 4 8.71 32.66 -1.80
CA LYS A 4 9.14 33.45 -0.65
C LYS A 4 8.56 32.92 0.66
N ALA A 5 7.26 32.61 0.68
CA ALA A 5 6.60 32.01 1.85
C ALA A 5 7.21 30.66 2.24
N ALA A 6 7.52 29.78 1.28
CA ALA A 6 8.19 28.51 1.56
C ALA A 6 9.61 28.72 2.11
N SER A 7 10.36 29.68 1.57
CA SER A 7 11.71 30.02 2.02
C SER A 7 11.72 30.59 3.44
N ASP A 8 10.73 31.44 3.76
CA ASP A 8 10.56 32.00 5.10
C ASP A 8 10.15 30.91 6.11
N ALA A 9 9.20 30.03 5.77
CA ALA A 9 8.80 28.90 6.60
C ALA A 9 9.97 27.94 6.90
N ARG A 10 10.79 27.61 5.89
CA ARG A 10 12.00 26.78 6.08
C ARG A 10 12.96 27.41 7.08
N ARG A 11 13.18 28.72 6.97
CA ARG A 11 14.09 29.46 7.87
C ARG A 11 13.56 29.48 9.30
N GLU A 12 12.26 29.71 9.47
CA GLU A 12 11.59 29.72 10.77
C GLU A 12 11.62 28.34 11.46
N SER A 13 11.60 27.26 10.69
CA SER A 13 11.65 25.89 11.20
C SER A 13 13.07 25.32 11.31
N GLU A 14 14.12 26.09 10.97
CA GLU A 14 15.52 25.63 10.88
C GLU A 14 15.70 24.34 10.03
N SER A 15 14.87 24.18 8.99
CA SER A 15 14.89 22.99 8.13
C SER A 15 15.90 23.13 7.00
N ASN A 16 16.51 22.01 6.61
CA ASN A 16 17.40 21.94 5.45
C ASN A 16 16.69 21.47 4.17
N ILE A 17 15.36 21.56 4.11
CA ILE A 17 14.60 21.18 2.92
C ILE A 17 14.99 22.04 1.71
N VAL A 18 15.09 21.40 0.54
CA VAL A 18 15.38 22.05 -0.74
C VAL A 18 14.09 22.52 -1.39
N ILE A 19 14.02 23.80 -1.75
CA ILE A 19 12.87 24.43 -2.39
C ILE A 19 13.10 24.43 -3.90
N VAL A 20 12.40 23.56 -4.61
CA VAL A 20 12.40 23.48 -6.07
C VAL A 20 11.24 24.34 -6.61
N ALA A 21 11.55 25.41 -7.33
CA ALA A 21 10.56 26.27 -7.94
C ALA A 21 10.25 25.85 -9.38
N ARG A 22 9.00 25.48 -9.64
CA ARG A 22 8.50 25.05 -10.96
C ARG A 22 7.66 26.15 -11.62
N THR A 23 7.83 26.31 -12.94
CA THR A 23 6.85 27.03 -13.78
C THR A 23 6.43 26.19 -14.99
N ASP A 24 5.14 26.27 -15.32
CA ASP A 24 4.50 25.66 -16.49
C ASP A 24 4.19 26.70 -17.58
N SER A 25 4.65 27.94 -17.40
CA SER A 25 4.34 29.06 -18.30
C SER A 25 4.89 28.90 -19.71
N ARG A 26 5.84 27.98 -19.93
CA ARG A 26 6.37 27.69 -21.28
C ARG A 26 5.29 27.20 -22.22
N GLN A 27 4.40 26.31 -21.78
CA GLN A 27 3.31 25.82 -22.64
C GLN A 27 2.14 26.79 -22.71
N VAL A 28 1.82 27.45 -21.60
CA VAL A 28 0.60 28.25 -21.45
C VAL A 28 0.77 29.67 -22.01
N ILE A 29 1.95 30.26 -21.88
CA ILE A 29 2.21 31.67 -22.20
C ILE A 29 3.32 31.80 -23.24
N SER A 30 4.59 31.63 -22.85
CA SER A 30 5.75 31.73 -23.73
C SER A 30 7.04 31.32 -23.03
N PHE A 31 8.09 31.07 -23.82
CA PHE A 31 9.43 30.85 -23.29
C PHE A 31 9.98 32.08 -22.53
N GLY A 32 9.83 33.28 -23.08
CA GLY A 32 10.29 34.50 -22.43
C GLY A 32 9.64 34.72 -21.05
N GLU A 33 8.35 34.43 -20.91
CA GLU A 33 7.67 34.50 -19.62
C GLU A 33 8.16 33.43 -18.63
N SER A 34 8.50 32.24 -19.13
CA SER A 34 9.10 31.20 -18.30
C SER A 34 10.48 31.56 -17.75
N LEU A 35 11.30 32.26 -18.55
CA LEU A 35 12.59 32.78 -18.08
C LEU A 35 12.41 33.89 -17.04
N ARG A 36 11.46 34.82 -17.24
CA ARG A 36 11.13 35.84 -16.23
C ARG A 36 10.66 35.24 -14.92
N SER A 37 9.77 34.24 -15.00
CA SER A 37 9.30 33.50 -13.83
C SER A 37 10.45 32.82 -13.09
N ALA A 38 11.34 32.14 -13.82
CA ALA A 38 12.52 31.48 -13.28
C ALA A 38 13.46 32.46 -12.54
N MET A 39 13.75 33.62 -13.13
CA MET A 39 14.56 34.66 -12.45
C MET A 39 13.87 35.16 -11.19
N ALA A 40 12.56 35.44 -11.24
CA ALA A 40 11.80 35.86 -10.07
C ALA A 40 11.77 34.78 -8.96
N PHE A 41 11.83 33.51 -9.32
CA PHE A 41 11.95 32.42 -8.35
C PHE A 41 13.33 32.38 -7.69
N ALA A 42 14.40 32.63 -8.44
CA ALA A 42 15.75 32.78 -7.89
C ALA A 42 15.78 33.90 -6.84
N ASP A 43 15.27 35.08 -7.21
CA ASP A 43 15.23 36.26 -6.34
C ASP A 43 14.35 36.04 -5.09
N ALA A 44 13.31 35.21 -5.21
CA ALA A 44 12.44 34.84 -4.10
C ALA A 44 13.06 33.80 -3.15
N GLY A 45 14.26 33.28 -3.44
CA GLY A 45 14.99 32.34 -2.60
C GLY A 45 14.72 30.87 -2.87
N ALA A 46 14.43 30.49 -4.13
CA ALA A 46 14.43 29.09 -4.55
C ALA A 46 15.86 28.54 -4.61
N ASP A 47 16.06 27.30 -4.17
CA ASP A 47 17.37 26.64 -4.22
C ASP A 47 17.59 25.91 -5.56
N VAL A 48 16.52 25.52 -6.24
CA VAL A 48 16.54 24.87 -7.55
C VAL A 48 15.40 25.43 -8.39
N ILE A 49 15.62 25.60 -9.70
CA ILE A 49 14.59 26.07 -10.62
C ILE A 49 14.33 25.04 -11.70
N PHE A 50 13.08 24.94 -12.12
CA PHE A 50 12.59 24.04 -13.15
C PHE A 50 11.57 24.76 -14.04
N ILE A 51 11.83 24.77 -15.36
CA ILE A 51 10.84 25.14 -16.36
C ILE A 51 10.35 23.87 -17.04
N ASP A 52 9.05 23.59 -16.96
CA ASP A 52 8.50 22.42 -17.62
C ASP A 52 8.37 22.63 -19.12
N ALA A 53 8.50 21.53 -19.86
CA ALA A 53 8.19 21.46 -21.29
C ALA A 53 8.97 22.44 -22.20
N LEU A 54 10.23 22.70 -21.91
CA LEU A 54 11.16 23.31 -22.87
C LEU A 54 11.23 22.44 -24.13
N THR A 55 11.22 23.05 -25.30
CA THR A 55 10.93 22.36 -26.58
C THR A 55 12.16 22.09 -27.44
N SER A 56 13.31 22.66 -27.10
CA SER A 56 14.56 22.49 -27.85
C SER A 56 15.78 22.50 -26.94
N LYS A 57 16.92 21.99 -27.45
CA LYS A 57 18.21 22.05 -26.75
C LYS A 57 18.66 23.50 -26.54
N GLU A 58 18.27 24.40 -27.43
CA GLU A 58 18.58 25.83 -27.39
C GLU A 58 17.86 26.51 -26.22
N GLU A 59 16.54 26.29 -26.08
CA GLU A 59 15.78 26.79 -24.92
C GLU A 59 16.34 26.25 -23.60
N MET A 60 16.77 24.99 -23.59
CA MET A 60 17.40 24.35 -22.43
C MET A 60 18.73 24.99 -22.05
N LYS A 61 19.55 25.41 -23.03
CA LYS A 61 20.80 26.13 -22.80
C LYS A 61 20.55 27.54 -22.28
N GLU A 62 19.68 28.30 -22.94
CA GLU A 62 19.31 29.65 -22.52
C GLU A 62 18.74 29.66 -21.08
N PHE A 63 17.93 28.66 -20.73
CA PHE A 63 17.46 28.49 -19.35
C PHE A 63 18.60 28.22 -18.36
N CYS A 64 19.63 27.45 -18.73
CA CYS A 64 20.75 27.19 -17.84
C CYS A 64 21.64 28.42 -17.60
N GLU A 65 21.69 29.34 -18.58
CA GLU A 65 22.47 30.58 -18.52
C GLU A 65 21.87 31.62 -17.56
N ILE A 66 20.54 31.64 -17.38
CA ILE A 66 19.90 32.55 -16.41
C ILE A 66 20.14 32.10 -14.97
N ALA A 67 20.21 33.04 -14.03
CA ALA A 67 20.45 32.79 -12.60
C ALA A 67 21.57 31.72 -12.38
N PRO A 68 22.81 31.97 -12.83
CA PRO A 68 23.85 30.94 -12.94
C PRO A 68 24.22 30.29 -11.61
N LEU A 69 23.96 30.98 -10.49
CA LEU A 69 24.20 30.48 -9.13
C LEU A 69 23.13 29.48 -8.64
N VAL A 70 21.99 29.39 -9.31
CA VAL A 70 20.89 28.50 -8.93
C VAL A 70 20.90 27.26 -9.84
N PRO A 71 21.02 26.04 -9.27
CA PRO A 71 20.91 24.78 -9.99
C PRO A 71 19.61 24.64 -10.79
N LYS A 72 19.71 24.01 -11.96
CA LYS A 72 18.58 23.72 -12.84
C LYS A 72 18.24 22.23 -12.79
N LEU A 73 16.95 21.95 -12.73
CA LEU A 73 16.40 20.60 -12.80
C LEU A 73 15.79 20.37 -14.18
N ALA A 74 16.12 19.23 -14.78
CA ALA A 74 15.48 18.73 -15.99
C ALA A 74 14.48 17.62 -15.62
N ASN A 75 13.37 17.53 -16.35
CA ASN A 75 12.41 16.43 -16.21
C ASN A 75 12.36 15.63 -17.50
N MET A 76 12.98 14.46 -17.52
CA MET A 76 13.00 13.56 -18.67
C MET A 76 11.77 12.66 -18.63
N LEU A 77 10.69 13.13 -19.26
CA LEU A 77 9.42 12.41 -19.33
C LEU A 77 9.41 11.50 -20.57
N GLU A 78 9.84 10.25 -20.43
CA GLU A 78 9.87 9.31 -21.56
C GLU A 78 8.46 9.03 -22.09
N GLY A 79 8.24 9.27 -23.39
CA GLY A 79 6.91 9.20 -24.00
C GLY A 79 6.11 10.51 -23.94
N GLY A 80 6.65 11.57 -23.32
CA GLY A 80 6.16 12.94 -23.47
C GLY A 80 6.47 13.50 -24.86
N SER A 81 5.72 14.52 -25.29
CA SER A 81 5.79 15.04 -26.68
C SER A 81 6.55 16.37 -26.85
N LYS A 82 7.02 16.99 -25.76
CA LYS A 82 7.52 18.38 -25.80
C LYS A 82 9.03 18.46 -25.62
N THR A 83 9.55 17.96 -24.50
CA THR A 83 10.98 18.10 -24.17
C THR A 83 11.81 17.02 -24.84
N PRO A 84 12.89 17.37 -25.56
CA PRO A 84 13.84 16.39 -26.08
C PRO A 84 14.42 15.54 -24.94
N ILE A 85 14.38 14.21 -25.10
CA ILE A 85 14.95 13.28 -24.11
C ILE A 85 16.45 13.22 -24.29
N LEU A 86 17.19 13.65 -23.28
CA LEU A 86 18.64 13.73 -23.26
C LEU A 86 19.21 12.81 -22.19
N SER A 87 20.41 12.29 -22.44
CA SER A 87 21.18 11.56 -21.44
C SER A 87 21.63 12.47 -20.29
N PRO A 88 21.92 11.93 -19.09
CA PRO A 88 22.49 12.72 -17.99
C PRO A 88 23.74 13.51 -18.41
N SER A 89 24.63 12.91 -19.21
CA SER A 89 25.85 13.57 -19.70
C SER A 89 25.55 14.73 -20.66
N GLU A 90 24.55 14.60 -21.54
CA GLU A 90 24.13 15.73 -22.38
C GLU A 90 23.51 16.86 -21.56
N LEU A 91 22.72 16.54 -20.53
CA LEU A 91 22.12 17.53 -19.63
C LEU A 91 23.18 18.26 -18.81
N GLU A 92 24.17 17.53 -18.30
CA GLU A 92 25.31 18.10 -17.58
C GLU A 92 26.11 19.05 -18.46
N ASN A 93 26.38 18.66 -19.72
CA ASN A 93 27.06 19.51 -20.70
C ASN A 93 26.28 20.80 -21.04
N ILE A 94 24.94 20.77 -20.93
CA ILE A 94 24.09 21.97 -21.10
C ILE A 94 24.11 22.86 -19.85
N GLY A 95 24.33 22.30 -18.66
CA GLY A 95 24.42 23.05 -17.40
C GLY A 95 23.42 22.64 -16.32
N TYR A 96 22.61 21.60 -16.55
CA TYR A 96 21.72 21.06 -15.53
C TYR A 96 22.50 20.37 -14.40
N LYS A 97 21.90 20.37 -13.21
CA LYS A 97 22.48 19.72 -12.01
C LYS A 97 21.60 18.63 -11.43
N LEU A 98 20.33 18.59 -11.81
CA LEU A 98 19.37 17.56 -11.41
C LEU A 98 18.60 17.08 -12.63
N VAL A 99 18.24 15.80 -12.63
CA VAL A 99 17.36 15.19 -13.63
C VAL A 99 16.35 14.29 -12.93
N LEU A 100 15.09 14.35 -13.37
CA LEU A 100 14.01 13.47 -12.94
C LEU A 100 13.61 12.52 -14.07
N TYR A 101 13.25 11.30 -13.68
CA TYR A 101 12.80 10.21 -14.53
C TYR A 101 11.45 9.67 -13.98
N PRO A 102 10.37 10.45 -14.08
CA PRO A 102 9.13 10.17 -13.35
C PRO A 102 8.37 8.94 -13.85
N LEU A 103 8.61 8.48 -15.08
CA LEU A 103 7.85 7.38 -15.69
C LEU A 103 8.65 6.09 -15.86
N SER A 104 9.98 6.09 -15.79
CA SER A 104 10.77 4.91 -16.15
C SER A 104 10.52 3.73 -15.21
N LEU A 105 10.55 3.97 -13.90
CA LEU A 105 10.26 2.92 -12.91
C LEU A 105 8.79 2.51 -12.90
N LEU A 106 7.88 3.47 -13.12
CA LEU A 106 6.45 3.19 -13.21
C LEU A 106 6.15 2.30 -14.42
N GLY A 107 6.68 2.64 -15.59
CA GLY A 107 6.51 1.86 -16.83
C GLY A 107 7.11 0.46 -16.71
N ALA A 108 8.32 0.33 -16.13
CA ALA A 108 8.94 -0.96 -15.86
C ALA A 108 8.07 -1.82 -14.93
N SER A 109 7.55 -1.23 -13.86
CA SER A 109 6.68 -1.92 -12.89
C SER A 109 5.36 -2.37 -13.52
N ILE A 110 4.72 -1.51 -14.32
CA ILE A 110 3.48 -1.84 -15.03
C ILE A 110 3.70 -3.05 -15.94
N ARG A 111 4.78 -3.06 -16.73
CA ARG A 111 5.09 -4.19 -17.62
C ARG A 111 5.28 -5.49 -16.82
N ALA A 112 6.09 -5.46 -15.77
CA ALA A 112 6.36 -6.63 -14.94
C ALA A 112 5.08 -7.19 -14.29
N MET A 113 4.22 -6.31 -13.75
CA MET A 113 2.94 -6.72 -13.18
C MET A 113 2.00 -7.32 -14.23
N GLN A 114 1.90 -6.72 -15.43
CA GLN A 114 1.10 -7.26 -16.53
C GLN A 114 1.56 -8.65 -16.95
N ASP A 115 2.87 -8.85 -17.10
CA ASP A 115 3.45 -10.14 -17.49
C ASP A 115 3.18 -11.21 -16.42
N ALA A 116 3.28 -10.84 -15.13
CA ALA A 116 2.95 -11.73 -14.03
C ALA A 116 1.47 -12.14 -14.02
N LEU A 117 0.56 -11.17 -14.20
CA LEU A 117 -0.88 -11.43 -14.24
C LEU A 117 -1.27 -12.29 -15.46
N MET A 118 -0.62 -12.10 -16.61
CA MET A 118 -0.84 -12.96 -17.79
C MET A 118 -0.42 -14.41 -17.55
N ALA A 119 0.72 -14.63 -16.89
CA ALA A 119 1.16 -15.98 -16.52
C ALA A 119 0.15 -16.66 -15.59
N ILE A 120 -0.28 -15.95 -14.53
CA ILE A 120 -1.26 -16.45 -13.56
C ILE A 120 -2.58 -16.79 -14.24
N LYS A 121 -3.08 -15.92 -15.13
CA LYS A 121 -4.29 -16.17 -15.91
C LYS A 121 -4.17 -17.43 -16.80
N GLY A 122 -2.96 -17.74 -17.27
CA GLY A 122 -2.65 -18.96 -18.03
C GLY A 122 -2.43 -20.21 -17.16
N GLY A 123 -2.59 -20.12 -15.83
CA GLY A 123 -2.36 -21.24 -14.91
C GLY A 123 -0.88 -21.47 -14.58
N GLN A 124 -0.01 -20.49 -14.83
CA GLN A 124 1.43 -20.58 -14.58
C GLN A 124 1.86 -19.57 -13.51
N ILE A 125 2.92 -19.91 -12.78
CA ILE A 125 3.59 -18.94 -11.90
C ILE A 125 4.55 -18.10 -12.77
N PRO A 126 4.68 -16.78 -12.53
CA PRO A 126 5.65 -15.96 -13.25
C PRO A 126 7.07 -16.53 -13.13
N PRO A 127 7.84 -16.56 -14.23
CA PRO A 127 9.16 -17.18 -14.23
C PRO A 127 10.09 -16.49 -13.22
N PRO A 128 11.05 -17.22 -12.62
CA PRO A 128 11.96 -16.66 -11.60
C PRO A 128 12.74 -15.43 -12.06
N GLY A 129 13.01 -15.27 -13.36
CA GLY A 129 13.70 -14.08 -13.89
C GLY A 129 12.87 -12.79 -13.86
N CYS A 130 11.56 -12.88 -13.61
CA CYS A 130 10.65 -11.73 -13.57
C CYS A 130 10.33 -11.24 -12.15
N ARG A 131 10.93 -11.85 -11.12
CA ARG A 131 10.71 -11.48 -9.72
C ARG A 131 11.92 -11.82 -8.85
N PRO A 132 12.20 -11.05 -7.79
CA PRO A 132 13.14 -11.48 -6.77
C PRO A 132 12.66 -12.79 -6.11
N CYS A 133 13.60 -13.61 -5.66
CA CYS A 133 13.31 -14.76 -4.81
C CYS A 133 12.86 -14.29 -3.42
N PHE A 134 12.28 -15.20 -2.63
CA PHE A 134 11.77 -14.84 -1.31
C PHE A 134 12.86 -14.31 -0.36
N GLU A 135 14.10 -14.81 -0.49
CA GLU A 135 15.22 -14.32 0.31
C GLU A 135 15.59 -12.88 -0.05
N GLU A 136 15.68 -12.56 -1.34
CA GLU A 136 15.91 -11.20 -1.84
C GLU A 136 14.79 -10.25 -1.42
N ILE A 137 13.52 -10.71 -1.41
CA ILE A 137 12.39 -9.90 -0.93
C ILE A 137 12.59 -9.53 0.55
N LYS A 138 12.94 -10.50 1.41
CA LYS A 138 13.20 -10.23 2.83
C LYS A 138 14.35 -9.23 3.02
N GLU A 139 15.41 -9.36 2.22
CA GLU A 139 16.54 -8.43 2.25
C GLU A 139 16.11 -7.01 1.83
N ILE A 140 15.42 -6.87 0.69
CA ILE A 140 14.92 -5.59 0.16
C ILE A 140 13.97 -4.91 1.16
N LEU A 141 13.10 -5.69 1.81
CA LEU A 141 12.16 -5.19 2.81
C LEU A 141 12.81 -4.92 4.19
N GLY A 142 14.10 -5.22 4.36
CA GLY A 142 14.83 -4.94 5.59
C GLY A 142 14.55 -5.89 6.76
N PHE A 143 14.03 -7.10 6.49
CA PHE A 143 13.75 -8.09 7.53
C PHE A 143 15.01 -8.46 8.32
N ASN A 144 16.16 -8.57 7.64
CA ASN A 144 17.43 -8.90 8.28
C ASN A 144 17.82 -7.84 9.33
N THR A 145 17.70 -6.56 8.98
CA THR A 145 17.95 -5.43 9.90
C THR A 145 16.99 -5.47 11.09
N TYR A 146 15.71 -5.74 10.84
CA TYR A 146 14.71 -5.88 11.89
C TYR A 146 15.08 -6.99 12.90
N TYR A 147 15.44 -8.18 12.42
CA TYR A 147 15.83 -9.31 13.28
C TYR A 147 17.13 -9.05 14.05
N GLU A 148 18.05 -8.25 13.52
CA GLU A 148 19.24 -7.82 14.24
C GLU A 148 18.92 -6.84 15.38
N GLU A 149 18.03 -5.89 15.14
CA GLU A 149 17.54 -4.98 16.18
C GLU A 149 16.79 -5.74 17.27
N GLU A 150 15.94 -6.71 16.91
CA GLU A 150 15.20 -7.56 17.85
C GLU A 150 16.13 -8.25 18.86
N LYS A 151 17.29 -8.76 18.42
CA LYS A 151 18.29 -9.40 19.29
C LYS A 151 18.82 -8.48 20.39
N ARG A 152 18.80 -7.15 20.20
CA ARG A 152 19.22 -6.19 21.23
C ARG A 152 18.23 -6.12 22.39
N TYR A 153 16.96 -6.40 22.10
CA TYR A 153 15.87 -6.37 23.07
C TYR A 153 15.46 -7.77 23.54
N ALA A 154 16.01 -8.83 22.94
CA ALA A 154 15.89 -10.18 23.44
C ALA A 154 16.49 -10.26 24.86
N ASN A 155 15.61 -10.42 25.85
CA ASN A 155 15.95 -10.44 27.27
C ASN A 155 17.09 -11.43 27.59
N ARG A 156 18.24 -10.92 28.04
CA ARG A 156 19.34 -11.75 28.58
C ARG A 156 18.98 -12.50 29.87
N SER A 157 17.85 -12.20 30.49
CA SER A 157 17.37 -12.85 31.72
C SER A 157 16.93 -14.31 31.53
N GLN A 158 16.83 -14.82 30.30
CA GLN A 158 16.65 -16.26 30.06
C GLN A 158 17.95 -17.04 29.80
N LEU A 159 19.12 -16.40 29.70
CA LEU A 159 20.38 -17.08 29.40
C LEU A 159 21.12 -17.71 30.60
N SER A 160 20.57 -17.66 31.83
CA SER A 160 21.22 -18.26 33.02
C SER A 160 20.57 -19.54 33.55
N SER A 161 19.46 -20.01 32.96
CA SER A 161 18.80 -21.23 33.42
C SER A 161 18.46 -22.14 32.25
N GLN A 162 19.48 -22.83 31.74
CA GLN A 162 19.45 -24.27 31.40
C GLN A 162 20.65 -24.64 30.51
N LYS A 163 21.68 -25.23 31.12
CA LYS A 163 22.52 -26.21 30.42
C LYS A 163 21.64 -27.44 30.15
N VAL A 164 21.06 -27.55 28.95
CA VAL A 164 20.58 -28.84 28.45
C VAL A 164 21.57 -29.34 27.40
N SER A 165 22.23 -30.44 27.73
CA SER A 165 23.08 -31.24 26.87
C SER A 165 22.34 -31.73 25.60
N PRO A 166 23.05 -31.95 24.48
CA PRO A 166 22.40 -32.34 23.23
C PRO A 166 21.87 -33.78 23.34
N SER A 167 20.54 -33.94 23.43
CA SER A 167 19.88 -35.24 23.37
C SER A 167 19.75 -35.70 21.91
N PRO A 168 20.18 -36.93 21.55
CA PRO A 168 20.21 -37.41 20.17
C PRO A 168 18.84 -37.88 19.61
N TYR A 169 17.72 -37.48 20.23
CA TYR A 169 16.38 -37.94 19.84
C TYR A 169 15.49 -36.77 19.42
N GLY A 170 15.63 -36.32 18.17
CA GLY A 170 14.80 -35.24 17.60
C GLY A 170 14.20 -35.51 16.22
N VAL A 171 14.47 -36.66 15.59
CA VAL A 171 14.04 -36.91 14.19
C VAL A 171 13.27 -38.22 14.00
N LYS A 172 13.18 -39.09 15.03
CA LYS A 172 12.48 -40.40 14.90
C LYS A 172 11.11 -40.48 15.57
N GLN A 173 10.73 -39.53 16.43
CA GLN A 173 9.43 -39.54 17.11
C GLN A 173 8.31 -38.95 16.24
N TRP A 174 8.64 -37.97 15.39
CA TRP A 174 7.67 -37.30 14.51
C TRP A 174 7.07 -38.22 13.43
N VAL A 175 7.79 -39.29 13.06
CA VAL A 175 7.32 -40.27 12.06
C VAL A 175 6.42 -41.33 12.68
N ARG A 176 6.51 -41.59 13.99
CA ARG A 176 5.67 -42.60 14.67
C ARG A 176 4.36 -42.01 15.18
N ASP A 177 4.38 -40.78 15.68
CA ASP A 177 3.16 -40.09 16.16
C ASP A 177 2.17 -39.77 15.03
N LYS A 178 2.62 -39.72 13.77
CA LYS A 178 1.76 -39.56 12.58
C LYS A 178 1.02 -40.85 12.20
N ALA A 179 1.50 -42.02 12.64
CA ALA A 179 0.89 -43.32 12.35
C ALA A 179 -0.14 -43.74 13.42
N GLU A 180 0.04 -43.32 14.68
CA GLU A 180 -0.88 -43.67 15.78
C GLU A 180 -1.93 -42.58 16.08
N ARG A 181 -1.74 -41.32 15.65
CA ARG A 181 -2.82 -40.29 15.67
C ARG A 181 -3.79 -40.36 14.48
N LYS A 182 -3.73 -41.42 13.66
CA LYS A 182 -4.74 -41.67 12.63
C LYS A 182 -5.99 -42.37 13.17
N GLU A 183 -5.98 -42.76 14.45
CA GLU A 183 -7.10 -43.39 15.13
C GLU A 183 -7.32 -42.72 16.50
N ARG A 184 -8.33 -41.84 16.57
CA ARG A 184 -8.84 -41.11 17.75
C ARG A 184 -8.22 -39.73 18.01
N THR A 185 -8.71 -38.73 17.27
CA THR A 185 -9.13 -37.41 17.78
C THR A 185 -9.88 -36.73 16.64
N SER A 186 -11.18 -36.51 16.84
CA SER A 186 -12.05 -35.83 15.89
C SER A 186 -11.57 -34.39 15.67
N GLU A 187 -11.40 -34.03 14.40
CA GLU A 187 -10.84 -32.77 13.92
C GLU A 187 -11.81 -31.60 14.16
N CYS A 188 -11.40 -30.60 14.93
CA CYS A 188 -11.98 -29.25 14.86
C CYS A 188 -11.07 -28.41 13.93
N PRO A 189 -11.55 -27.93 12.78
CA PRO A 189 -10.77 -27.06 11.92
C PRO A 189 -10.84 -25.62 12.46
N MET A 190 -9.68 -24.98 12.66
CA MET A 190 -9.58 -23.53 12.86
C MET A 190 -9.93 -22.82 11.55
N VAL A 191 -10.86 -21.87 11.60
CA VAL A 191 -11.20 -20.99 10.47
C VAL A 191 -10.21 -19.82 10.44
N GLU A 192 -9.44 -19.71 9.37
CA GLU A 192 -8.59 -18.55 9.10
C GLU A 192 -9.44 -17.54 8.30
N VAL A 193 -9.83 -16.43 8.94
CA VAL A 193 -10.64 -15.38 8.31
C VAL A 193 -9.70 -14.43 7.56
N ASP A 194 -9.77 -14.46 6.22
CA ASP A 194 -8.98 -13.57 5.36
C ASP A 194 -9.58 -12.16 5.33
N MET A 195 -8.93 -11.23 6.04
CA MET A 195 -9.40 -9.86 6.19
C MET A 195 -9.44 -9.06 4.86
N TYR A 196 -8.67 -9.48 3.84
CA TYR A 196 -8.63 -8.78 2.55
C TYR A 196 -9.84 -9.07 1.66
N ALA A 197 -10.62 -10.12 1.94
CA ALA A 197 -11.83 -10.46 1.19
C ALA A 197 -13.00 -9.49 1.48
N ILE A 198 -13.00 -8.83 2.64
CA ILE A 198 -14.09 -7.92 3.08
C ILE A 198 -14.08 -6.61 2.27
N CYS A 199 -12.92 -6.12 1.84
CA CYS A 199 -12.80 -4.83 1.13
C CYS A 199 -12.80 -4.94 -0.42
N GLY A 200 -13.03 -6.12 -0.99
CA GLY A 200 -12.75 -6.41 -2.40
C GLY A 200 -13.95 -6.59 -3.35
N ALA A 201 -15.19 -6.39 -2.90
CA ALA A 201 -16.37 -6.64 -3.74
C ALA A 201 -16.73 -5.44 -4.65
N ASP A 202 -16.82 -5.72 -5.95
CA ASP A 202 -17.15 -4.79 -7.03
C ASP A 202 -18.60 -4.27 -6.89
N VAL A 203 -18.77 -3.01 -6.44
CA VAL A 203 -20.09 -2.38 -6.29
C VAL A 203 -20.56 -1.83 -7.63
N SER A 204 -21.52 -2.52 -8.22
CA SER A 204 -22.26 -2.05 -9.40
C SER A 204 -23.10 -0.83 -9.03
N ARG A 205 -22.91 0.27 -9.78
CA ARG A 205 -23.58 1.57 -9.57
C ARG A 205 -25.08 1.52 -9.89
N GLU A 206 -25.93 1.47 -8.86
CA GLU A 206 -27.27 2.09 -8.88
C GLU A 206 -27.49 2.86 -7.57
N PRO A 207 -28.14 4.04 -7.60
CA PRO A 207 -28.33 4.86 -6.40
C PRO A 207 -29.55 4.38 -5.59
N LEU A 208 -29.34 3.87 -4.37
CA LEU A 208 -30.41 3.48 -3.43
C LEU A 208 -30.14 4.01 -2.00
N PRO A 209 -31.20 4.20 -1.18
CA PRO A 209 -31.35 5.34 -0.26
C PRO A 209 -30.81 5.11 1.17
N ALA A 210 -30.52 6.22 1.87
CA ALA A 210 -30.50 6.48 3.33
C ALA A 210 -30.03 5.42 4.38
N ILE A 211 -29.48 4.27 4.00
CA ILE A 211 -29.12 3.16 4.91
C ILE A 211 -27.64 3.20 5.35
N LEU A 212 -26.82 4.09 4.76
CA LEU A 212 -25.36 4.14 4.92
C LEU A 212 -24.83 4.64 6.28
N SER A 213 -25.67 4.88 7.29
CA SER A 213 -25.22 5.40 8.59
C SER A 213 -25.50 4.47 9.77
N GLN A 214 -26.10 3.30 9.55
CA GLN A 214 -26.30 2.29 10.59
C GLN A 214 -25.06 1.42 10.73
N LYS A 215 -24.67 1.19 11.98
CA LYS A 215 -23.59 0.29 12.36
C LYS A 215 -24.17 -1.02 12.87
N PHE A 216 -23.49 -2.11 12.57
CA PHE A 216 -23.85 -3.45 12.95
C PHE A 216 -22.69 -4.09 13.68
N LEU A 217 -22.98 -4.91 14.68
CA LEU A 217 -21.97 -5.64 15.43
C LEU A 217 -22.03 -7.12 15.04
N LEU A 218 -20.94 -7.63 14.48
CA LEU A 218 -20.76 -9.06 14.25
C LEU A 218 -20.00 -9.68 15.42
N LYS A 219 -20.59 -10.73 15.99
CA LYS A 219 -19.99 -11.54 17.04
C LYS A 219 -19.96 -13.02 16.64
N ILE A 220 -18.79 -13.65 16.76
CA ILE A 220 -18.63 -15.09 16.54
C ILE A 220 -18.10 -15.73 17.83
N THR A 221 -18.83 -16.73 18.32
CA THR A 221 -18.52 -17.46 19.54
C THR A 221 -18.43 -18.95 19.24
N ASP A 222 -17.41 -19.64 19.74
CA ASP A 222 -17.29 -21.08 19.51
C ASP A 222 -18.26 -21.92 20.36
N SER A 223 -18.28 -23.22 20.07
CA SER A 223 -19.03 -24.21 20.85
C SER A 223 -18.66 -24.31 22.35
N CYS A 224 -17.54 -23.70 22.77
CA CYS A 224 -17.10 -23.59 24.16
C CYS A 224 -17.49 -22.24 24.82
N GLU A 225 -18.33 -21.43 24.15
CA GLU A 225 -18.75 -20.08 24.56
C GLU A 225 -17.59 -19.06 24.63
N VAL A 226 -16.50 -19.29 23.88
CA VAL A 226 -15.36 -18.36 23.76
C VAL A 226 -15.56 -17.45 22.54
N GLU A 227 -15.47 -16.13 22.75
CA GLU A 227 -15.59 -15.13 21.68
C GLU A 227 -14.31 -15.06 20.85
N HIS A 228 -14.42 -15.28 19.54
CA HIS A 228 -13.30 -15.26 18.60
C HIS A 228 -13.28 -14.00 17.74
N LEU A 229 -14.44 -13.36 17.53
CA LEU A 229 -14.55 -12.15 16.71
C LEU A 229 -15.61 -11.21 17.25
N HIS A 230 -15.28 -9.92 17.26
CA HIS A 230 -16.13 -8.81 17.67
C HIS A 230 -15.80 -7.59 16.80
N GLN A 231 -16.63 -7.30 15.80
CA GLN A 231 -16.32 -6.26 14.81
C GLN A 231 -17.55 -5.43 14.45
N GLU A 232 -17.38 -4.10 14.45
CA GLU A 232 -18.34 -3.14 13.90
C GLU A 232 -18.25 -3.13 12.37
N LEU A 233 -19.40 -3.18 11.71
CA LEU A 233 -19.55 -3.21 10.25
C LEU A 233 -20.62 -2.19 9.81
N CYS A 234 -20.40 -1.56 8.66
CA CYS A 234 -21.41 -0.79 7.96
C CYS A 234 -22.31 -1.71 7.11
N ALA A 235 -23.51 -1.25 6.76
CA ALA A 235 -24.47 -2.01 5.93
C ALA A 235 -23.85 -2.59 4.64
N GLY A 236 -23.00 -1.83 3.95
CA GLY A 236 -22.33 -2.29 2.72
C GLY A 236 -21.27 -3.38 2.93
N GLU A 237 -20.66 -3.45 4.12
CA GLU A 237 -19.73 -4.53 4.48
C GLU A 237 -20.49 -5.81 4.86
N LEU A 238 -21.69 -5.65 5.42
CA LEU A 238 -22.57 -6.75 5.77
C LEU A 238 -23.06 -7.51 4.53
N GLU A 239 -23.42 -6.81 3.43
CA GLU A 239 -23.86 -7.46 2.18
C GLU A 239 -22.81 -8.44 1.61
N GLY A 240 -21.52 -8.13 1.77
CA GLY A 240 -20.42 -8.95 1.26
C GLY A 240 -20.02 -10.13 2.15
N ILE A 241 -20.54 -10.22 3.38
CA ILE A 241 -19.99 -11.11 4.41
C ILE A 241 -20.21 -12.60 4.15
N HIS A 242 -21.24 -12.96 3.38
CA HIS A 242 -21.52 -14.33 2.98
C HIS A 242 -20.38 -14.97 2.17
N ASN A 243 -19.52 -14.17 1.53
CA ASN A 243 -18.34 -14.67 0.82
C ASN A 243 -17.21 -15.09 1.78
N ALA A 244 -17.14 -14.49 2.97
CA ALA A 244 -16.14 -14.79 3.98
C ALA A 244 -16.61 -15.88 4.96
N ILE A 245 -17.92 -15.94 5.23
CA ILE A 245 -18.52 -16.89 6.16
C ILE A 245 -19.55 -17.74 5.41
N PRO A 246 -19.18 -18.94 4.94
CA PRO A 246 -20.06 -19.82 4.16
C PRO A 246 -21.37 -20.19 4.88
N ALA A 247 -21.37 -20.18 6.21
CA ALA A 247 -22.55 -20.43 7.04
C ALA A 247 -23.65 -19.36 6.90
N LEU A 248 -23.30 -18.18 6.38
CA LEU A 248 -24.23 -17.10 6.04
C LEU A 248 -24.71 -17.17 4.58
N GLY A 249 -24.22 -18.15 3.81
CA GLY A 249 -24.63 -18.39 2.43
C GLY A 249 -26.10 -18.80 2.33
N GLY A 250 -26.89 -18.00 1.60
CA GLY A 250 -28.32 -18.23 1.40
C GLY A 250 -29.24 -17.38 2.28
N LEU A 251 -28.69 -16.52 3.14
CA LEU A 251 -29.45 -15.49 3.84
C LEU A 251 -29.71 -14.30 2.92
N ASP A 252 -30.94 -13.81 2.88
CA ASP A 252 -31.27 -12.55 2.21
C ASP A 252 -30.87 -11.38 3.13
N ILE A 253 -29.60 -10.98 3.00
CA ILE A 253 -29.02 -9.89 3.81
C ILE A 253 -29.77 -8.58 3.55
N LYS A 254 -30.37 -8.41 2.38
CA LYS A 254 -31.15 -7.23 2.04
C LYS A 254 -32.46 -7.19 2.84
N GLU A 255 -33.15 -8.32 2.99
CA GLU A 255 -34.35 -8.42 3.83
C GLU A 255 -34.03 -8.13 5.31
N LEU A 256 -32.85 -8.58 5.79
CA LEU A 256 -32.38 -8.30 7.14
C LEU A 256 -32.10 -6.81 7.38
N LEU A 257 -31.47 -6.13 6.41
CA LEU A 257 -31.21 -4.70 6.45
C LEU A 257 -32.51 -3.88 6.35
N ASP A 258 -33.44 -4.28 5.47
CA ASP A 258 -34.74 -3.64 5.32
C ASP A 258 -35.60 -3.77 6.60
N GLY A 259 -35.50 -4.91 7.30
CA GLY A 259 -36.17 -5.16 8.58
C GLY A 259 -35.57 -4.42 9.79
N ALA A 260 -34.31 -3.98 9.70
CA ALA A 260 -33.62 -3.23 10.75
C ALA A 260 -34.02 -1.75 10.80
N ASN A 261 -34.64 -1.21 9.75
CA ASN A 261 -34.92 0.21 9.56
C ASN A 261 -35.89 0.82 10.61
N ASN A 262 -36.61 0.00 11.37
CA ASN A 262 -37.55 0.40 12.41
C ASN A 262 -37.20 -0.14 13.81
N GLN A 263 -35.98 -0.67 14.01
CA GLN A 263 -35.55 -1.30 15.27
C GLN A 263 -34.64 -0.38 16.10
N VAL A 264 -34.54 -0.66 17.40
CA VAL A 264 -33.73 0.12 18.34
C VAL A 264 -32.33 -0.50 18.42
N GLY A 265 -31.30 0.34 18.62
CA GLY A 265 -29.92 -0.09 18.86
C GLY A 265 -29.80 -1.11 20.00
N GLY A 266 -28.99 -2.15 19.79
CA GLY A 266 -28.84 -3.34 20.63
C GLY A 266 -29.71 -4.54 20.24
N THR A 267 -30.51 -4.46 19.18
CA THR A 267 -31.38 -5.57 18.77
C THR A 267 -30.61 -6.65 18.01
N LEU A 268 -30.79 -7.92 18.40
CA LEU A 268 -30.23 -9.09 17.70
C LEU A 268 -31.01 -9.32 16.40
N LEU A 269 -30.35 -9.15 15.26
CA LEU A 269 -30.93 -9.31 13.93
C LEU A 269 -30.72 -10.71 13.36
N LEU A 270 -29.62 -11.38 13.72
CA LEU A 270 -29.30 -12.73 13.24
C LEU A 270 -28.65 -13.56 14.34
N ASP A 271 -29.05 -14.83 14.44
CA ASP A 271 -28.41 -15.82 15.30
C ASP A 271 -28.43 -17.18 14.61
N VAL A 272 -27.29 -17.57 14.05
CA VAL A 272 -27.14 -18.79 13.25
C VAL A 272 -25.96 -19.59 13.78
N LYS A 273 -26.09 -20.92 13.75
CA LYS A 273 -24.97 -21.83 14.03
C LYS A 273 -24.40 -22.36 12.73
N ASP A 274 -23.09 -22.36 12.63
CA ASP A 274 -22.41 -22.98 11.50
C ASP A 274 -22.37 -24.51 11.62
N ALA A 275 -21.84 -25.17 10.60
CA ALA A 275 -21.72 -26.64 10.56
C ALA A 275 -20.73 -27.20 11.60
N LEU A 276 -19.88 -26.35 12.20
CA LEU A 276 -18.89 -26.71 13.21
C LEU A 276 -19.40 -26.47 14.64
N GLY A 277 -20.56 -25.82 14.79
CA GLY A 277 -21.22 -25.55 16.06
C GLY A 277 -20.94 -24.16 16.62
N ASP A 278 -20.24 -23.30 15.87
CA ASP A 278 -19.95 -21.93 16.25
C ASP A 278 -21.19 -21.07 16.03
N ARG A 279 -21.46 -20.16 16.97
CA ARG A 279 -22.61 -19.27 16.97
C ARG A 279 -22.22 -17.91 16.41
N ILE A 280 -22.90 -17.50 15.35
CA ILE A 280 -22.70 -16.24 14.65
C ILE A 280 -23.90 -15.34 14.94
N GLN A 281 -23.64 -14.17 15.50
CA GLN A 281 -24.67 -13.21 15.88
C GLN A 281 -24.41 -11.85 15.24
N ILE A 282 -25.46 -11.21 14.73
CA ILE A 282 -25.41 -9.84 14.20
C ILE A 282 -26.38 -8.98 15.00
N PHE A 283 -25.90 -7.87 15.53
CA PHE A 283 -26.69 -6.89 16.26
C PHE A 283 -26.75 -5.57 15.50
N LEU A 284 -27.87 -4.86 15.61
CA LEU A 284 -27.94 -3.44 15.25
C LEU A 284 -27.33 -2.62 16.39
N GLU A 285 -26.46 -1.66 16.09
CA GLU A 285 -25.90 -0.75 17.09
C GLU A 285 -26.77 0.50 17.30
#